data_AF-G8JND7-F1
#
_entry.id   AF-G8JND7-F1
#
_cell.length_a   1.000
_cell.length_b   1.000
_cell.length_c   1.000
_cell.angle_alpha   90.00
_cell.angle_beta   90.00
_cell.angle_gamma   90.00
#
_symmetry.space_group_name_H-M   'P 1'
#
loop_
_entity.id
_entity.type
_entity.pdbx_description
1 polymer ?
#
loop_
_entity_poly.entity_id
_entity_poly.type
_entity_poly.pdbx_seq_one_letter_code
_entity_poly.pdbx_strand_id
1 'polypeptide(L)'
;MGASCNDQRKAVAICLQRSPCVMIERNTPKKCLEDPKLQKDLPELCIAQMKAFIECKRGMVDMTKRFTGNGPLSTGKNNEQYENLCSGNFDPREEMKKVER
;
A
#
# COMPACT_ATOMS: atom_id res chain seq x y z
N MET A 1 8.33 -19.55 10.29
CA MET A 1 7.76 -18.20 10.54
C MET A 1 6.78 -17.88 9.43
N GLY A 2 5.50 -17.69 9.74
CA GLY A 2 4.52 -17.27 8.74
C GLY A 2 4.85 -15.87 8.24
N ALA A 3 4.82 -15.65 6.93
CA ALA A 3 4.98 -14.31 6.37
C ALA A 3 3.87 -13.40 6.92
N SER A 4 4.24 -12.28 7.54
CA SER A 4 3.29 -11.25 7.96
C SER A 4 3.05 -10.28 6.82
N CYS A 5 1.79 -10.03 6.44
CA CYS A 5 1.42 -9.07 5.40
C CYS A 5 1.55 -7.60 5.83
N ASN A 6 2.29 -7.32 6.90
CA ASN A 6 2.44 -5.98 7.47
C ASN A 6 3.20 -5.05 6.52
N ASP A 7 4.25 -5.51 5.86
CA ASP A 7 5.01 -4.68 4.91
C ASP A 7 4.18 -4.28 3.70
N GLN A 8 3.40 -5.22 3.14
CA GLN A 8 2.48 -4.95 2.02
C GLN A 8 1.36 -4.01 2.45
N ARG A 9 0.84 -4.17 3.67
CA ARG A 9 -0.16 -3.24 4.22
C ARG A 9 0.41 -1.82 4.33
N LYS A 10 1.61 -1.66 4.87
CA LYS A 10 2.28 -0.36 4.98
C LYS A 10 2.59 0.23 3.61
N ALA A 11 3.03 -0.58 2.66
CA ALA A 11 3.28 -0.15 1.28
C ALA A 11 2.01 0.43 0.61
N VAL A 12 0.87 -0.25 0.77
CA VAL A 12 -0.43 0.24 0.26
C VAL A 12 -0.82 1.55 0.94
N ALA A 13 -0.66 1.64 2.27
CA ALA A 13 -1.01 2.85 3.01
C ALA A 13 -0.14 4.06 2.58
N ILE A 14 1.17 3.86 2.43
CA ILE A 14 2.09 4.89 1.94
C ILE A 14 1.68 5.34 0.54
N CYS A 15 1.40 4.41 -0.37
CA CYS A 15 1.02 4.74 -1.74
C CYS A 15 -0.29 5.54 -1.80
N LEU A 16 -1.30 5.12 -1.04
CA LEU A 16 -2.59 5.81 -0.99
C LEU A 16 -2.45 7.23 -0.44
N GLN A 17 -1.64 7.43 0.60
CA GLN A 17 -1.42 8.76 1.17
C GLN A 17 -0.77 9.74 0.18
N ARG A 18 0.10 9.23 -0.70
CA ARG A 18 0.73 10.02 -1.76
C ARG A 18 -0.16 10.25 -2.98
N SER A 19 -1.23 9.47 -3.13
CA SER A 19 -2.10 9.54 -4.30
C SER A 19 -2.92 10.84 -4.31
N PRO A 20 -3.25 11.40 -5.48
CA PRO A 20 -4.03 12.63 -5.58
C PRO A 20 -5.42 12.49 -4.94
N CYS A 21 -6.02 11.29 -4.96
CA CYS A 21 -7.33 11.02 -4.36
C CYS A 21 -7.38 11.26 -2.83
N VAL A 22 -6.31 10.95 -2.10
CA VAL A 22 -6.26 11.17 -0.64
C VAL A 22 -5.63 12.52 -0.33
N MET A 23 -4.62 12.91 -1.09
CA MET A 23 -3.79 14.07 -0.78
C MET A 23 -4.43 15.40 -1.19
N ILE A 24 -5.10 15.44 -2.35
CA ILE A 24 -5.74 16.64 -2.90
C ILE A 24 -7.24 16.63 -2.56
N GLU A 25 -7.93 15.56 -2.97
CA GLU A 25 -9.38 15.44 -2.82
C GLU A 25 -9.83 15.10 -1.39
N ARG A 26 -8.88 14.73 -0.50
CA ARG A 26 -9.12 14.38 0.91
C ARG A 26 -10.17 13.28 1.11
N ASN A 27 -10.33 12.39 0.13
CA ASN A 27 -11.17 11.21 0.27
C ASN A 27 -10.51 10.19 1.21
N THR A 28 -11.32 9.33 1.82
CA THR A 28 -10.77 8.23 2.60
C THR A 28 -10.10 7.21 1.66
N PRO A 29 -9.00 6.57 2.09
CA PRO A 29 -8.29 5.59 1.25
C PRO A 29 -9.20 4.43 0.80
N LYS A 30 -10.18 4.06 1.64
CA LYS A 30 -11.18 3.05 1.32
C LYS A 30 -12.07 3.48 0.15
N LYS A 31 -12.55 4.73 0.18
CA LYS A 31 -13.37 5.31 -0.88
C LYS A 31 -12.62 5.39 -2.21
N CYS A 32 -11.33 5.77 -2.18
CA CYS A 32 -10.47 5.79 -3.37
C CYS A 32 -10.30 4.41 -4.05
N LEU A 33 -10.48 3.32 -3.30
CA LEU A 33 -10.35 1.95 -3.81
C LEU A 33 -11.69 1.34 -4.23
N GLU A 34 -12.79 1.71 -3.56
CA GLU A 34 -14.13 1.18 -3.85
C GLU A 34 -14.78 1.88 -5.04
N ASP A 35 -14.55 3.18 -5.21
CA ASP A 35 -15.17 3.95 -6.29
C ASP A 35 -14.40 3.81 -7.61
N PRO A 36 -15.00 3.23 -8.67
CA PRO A 36 -14.31 3.00 -9.95
C PRO A 36 -13.98 4.28 -10.72
N LYS A 37 -14.57 5.42 -10.33
CA LYS A 37 -14.25 6.73 -10.89
C LYS A 37 -12.92 7.24 -10.32
N LEU A 38 -12.80 7.21 -8.98
CA LEU A 38 -11.61 7.66 -8.24
C LEU A 38 -10.43 6.70 -8.40
N GLN A 39 -10.70 5.43 -8.68
CA GLN A 39 -9.67 4.43 -8.97
C GLN A 39 -8.88 4.74 -10.25
N LYS A 40 -9.43 5.52 -11.19
CA LYS A 40 -8.72 5.94 -12.41
C LYS A 40 -7.65 6.99 -12.12
N ASP A 41 -7.86 7.79 -11.09
CA ASP A 41 -6.91 8.80 -10.63
C ASP A 41 -5.83 8.17 -9.72
N LEU A 42 -5.94 6.87 -9.43
CA LEU A 42 -4.92 6.13 -8.70
C LEU A 42 -3.76 5.76 -9.62
N PRO A 43 -2.51 5.98 -9.20
CA PRO A 43 -1.34 5.54 -9.94
C PRO A 43 -1.28 4.00 -10.05
N GLU A 44 -0.67 3.50 -11.13
CA GLU A 44 -0.48 2.06 -11.36
C GLU A 44 0.31 1.38 -10.24
N LEU A 45 1.26 2.10 -9.63
CA LEU A 45 2.03 1.63 -8.48
C LEU A 45 1.12 1.23 -7.30
N CYS A 46 0.09 2.03 -6.99
CA CYS A 46 -0.81 1.72 -5.89
C CYS A 46 -1.67 0.49 -6.19
N ILE A 47 -2.07 0.31 -7.45
CA ILE A 47 -2.82 -0.88 -7.89
C ILE A 47 -1.94 -2.13 -7.76
N ALA A 48 -0.67 -2.05 -8.14
CA ALA A 48 0.28 -3.16 -7.98
C ALA A 48 0.51 -3.53 -6.50
N GLN A 49 0.70 -2.53 -5.62
CA GLN A 49 0.83 -2.77 -4.18
C GLN A 49 -0.43 -3.40 -3.58
N MET A 50 -1.61 -2.96 -4.02
CA MET A 50 -2.89 -3.50 -3.56
C MET A 50 -3.06 -4.96 -3.98
N LYS A 51 -2.70 -5.30 -5.23
CA LYS A 51 -2.67 -6.69 -5.71
C LYS A 51 -1.76 -7.55 -4.83
N ALA A 52 -0.54 -7.09 -4.57
CA ALA A 52 0.42 -7.81 -3.71
C ALA A 52 -0.11 -8.02 -2.28
N PHE A 53 -0.82 -7.04 -1.71
CA PHE A 53 -1.45 -7.18 -0.40
C PHE A 53 -2.58 -8.22 -0.39
N ILE A 54 -3.43 -8.22 -1.42
CA ILE A 54 -4.52 -9.20 -1.57
C ILE A 54 -3.95 -10.61 -1.75
N GLU A 55 -2.91 -10.77 -2.57
CA GLU A 55 -2.23 -12.06 -2.76
C GLU A 55 -1.60 -12.57 -1.46
N CYS A 56 -0.93 -11.69 -0.72
CA CYS A 56 -0.38 -12.05 0.59
C CYS A 56 -1.48 -12.54 1.55
N LYS A 57 -2.62 -11.82 1.63
CA LYS A 57 -3.75 -12.26 2.46
C LYS A 57 -4.33 -13.59 1.99
N ARG A 58 -4.46 -13.80 0.67
CA ARG A 58 -5.01 -15.03 0.10
C ARG A 58 -4.19 -16.23 0.51
N GLY A 59 -2.87 -16.20 0.37
CA GLY A 59 -2.10 -17.38 0.72
C GLY A 59 -1.80 -17.55 2.23
N MET A 60 -2.25 -16.63 3.10
CA MET A 60 -2.31 -16.91 4.54
C MET A 60 -3.41 -17.93 4.83
N VAL A 61 -4.47 -17.89 4.02
CA VAL A 61 -5.62 -18.81 4.10
C VAL A 61 -5.36 -20.06 3.27
N ASP A 62 -4.63 -19.95 2.17
CA ASP A 62 -4.25 -21.09 1.32
C ASP A 62 -3.24 -22.02 2.04
N MET A 63 -3.72 -23.21 2.39
CA MET A 63 -2.91 -24.25 3.05
C MET A 63 -1.74 -24.72 2.18
N THR A 64 -1.86 -24.68 0.85
CA THR A 64 -0.81 -25.15 -0.08
C THR A 64 0.43 -24.26 -0.02
N LYS A 65 0.23 -22.96 0.22
CA LYS A 65 1.29 -21.94 0.29
C LYS A 65 2.02 -21.91 1.64
N ARG A 66 1.55 -22.68 2.63
CA ARG A 66 2.21 -22.78 3.94
C ARG A 66 3.59 -23.45 3.85
N PHE A 67 3.74 -24.43 2.96
CA PHE A 67 4.99 -25.18 2.78
C PHE A 67 5.94 -24.49 1.80
N THR A 68 5.41 -23.93 0.71
CA THR A 68 6.22 -23.26 -0.33
C THR A 68 6.57 -21.80 0.02
N GLY A 69 5.89 -21.22 1.02
CA GLY A 69 6.01 -19.80 1.35
C GLY A 69 4.97 -18.96 0.62
N ASN A 70 4.47 -17.95 1.33
CA ASN A 70 3.34 -17.12 0.91
C ASN A 70 3.77 -15.72 0.39
N GLY A 71 5.05 -15.53 0.09
CA GLY A 71 5.59 -14.26 -0.37
C GLY A 71 6.82 -13.80 0.42
N PRO A 72 7.31 -12.58 0.13
CA PRO A 72 8.56 -12.07 0.69
C PRO A 72 8.46 -11.92 2.21
N LEU A 73 9.56 -12.22 2.91
CA LEU A 73 9.66 -12.01 4.35
C LEU A 73 9.45 -10.54 4.69
N SER A 74 8.78 -10.32 5.82
CA SER A 74 8.61 -8.98 6.38
C SER A 74 9.99 -8.42 6.72
N THR A 75 10.40 -7.37 5.99
CA THR A 75 11.75 -6.77 6.12
C THR A 75 11.68 -5.45 6.90
N GLY A 76 10.48 -4.90 7.15
CA GLY A 76 10.30 -3.64 7.85
C GLY A 76 10.77 -2.41 7.07
N LYS A 77 11.09 -2.53 5.77
CA LYS A 77 11.61 -1.44 4.93
C LYS A 77 10.69 -0.23 4.91
N ASN A 78 9.38 -0.47 4.99
CA ASN A 78 8.37 0.56 4.91
C ASN A 78 7.97 1.13 6.28
N ASN A 79 8.57 0.66 7.39
CA ASN A 79 8.19 1.10 8.72
C ASN A 79 8.48 2.58 8.95
N GLU A 80 9.72 3.01 8.72
CA GLU A 80 10.12 4.41 8.95
C GLU A 80 9.31 5.38 8.08
N GLN A 81 9.14 5.06 6.80
CA GLN A 81 8.33 5.87 5.89
C GLN A 81 6.86 5.99 6.34
N TYR A 82 6.29 4.89 6.85
CA TYR A 82 4.93 4.88 7.37
C TYR A 82 4.81 5.76 8.63
N GLU A 83 5.73 5.65 9.57
CA GLU A 83 5.73 6.47 10.80
C GLU A 83 5.91 7.97 10.48
N ASN A 84 6.76 8.33 9.53
CA ASN A 84 6.96 9.72 9.09
C ASN A 84 5.69 10.31 8.44
N LEU A 85 5.00 9.52 7.61
CA LEU A 85 3.71 9.93 7.04
C LEU A 85 2.63 10.11 8.11
N CYS A 86 2.56 9.20 9.09
CA CYS A 86 1.59 9.29 10.18
C CYS A 86 1.86 10.45 11.15
N SER A 87 3.13 10.79 11.38
CA SER A 87 3.53 11.91 12.23
C SER A 87 3.46 13.28 11.54
N GLY A 88 3.18 13.31 10.22
CA GLY A 88 3.11 14.54 9.44
C GLY A 88 4.46 15.13 9.08
N ASN A 89 5.56 14.39 9.28
CA ASN A 89 6.91 14.82 8.93
C ASN A 89 7.22 14.48 7.46
N PHE A 90 6.52 15.12 6.52
CA PHE A 90 6.73 14.94 5.08
C PHE A 90 6.37 16.20 4.28
N ASP A 91 7.06 16.40 3.17
CA ASP A 91 6.77 17.48 2.22
C ASP A 91 5.74 17.04 1.16
N PRO A 92 4.55 17.65 1.10
CA PRO A 92 3.47 17.18 0.25
C PRO A 92 3.81 17.14 -1.24
N ARG A 93 4.57 18.12 -1.72
CA ARG A 93 4.96 18.24 -3.14
C ARG A 93 6.00 17.20 -3.54
N GLU A 94 6.89 16.83 -2.64
CA GLU A 94 7.90 15.80 -2.93
C GLU A 94 7.30 14.41 -2.93
N GLU A 95 6.40 14.14 -2.00
CA GLU A 95 5.74 12.83 -1.88
C GLU A 95 4.82 12.52 -3.08
N MET A 96 4.12 13.52 -3.65
CA MET A 96 3.33 13.32 -4.88
C MET A 96 4.21 12.99 -6.10
N LYS A 97 5.38 13.62 -6.25
CA LYS A 97 6.30 13.33 -7.39
C LYS A 97 6.81 11.89 -7.39
N LYS A 98 6.87 11.24 -6.21
CA LYS A 98 7.30 9.84 -6.07
C LYS A 98 6.26 8.84 -6.60
N VAL A 99 5.05 9.30 -6.88
CA VAL A 99 3.95 8.49 -7.40
C VAL A 99 3.85 8.54 -8.92
N GLU A 100 4.32 9.62 -9.53
CA GLU A 100 4.33 9.82 -10.99
C GLU A 100 5.50 9.13 -11.71
N ARG A 101 6.49 8.63 -10.96
CA ARG A 101 7.71 8.01 -11.48
C ARG A 101 7.68 6.48 -11.47
#